data_AF-A0A502FCL0-F1
#
_entry.id   AF-A0A502FCL0-F1
#
_cell.length_a   1.000
_cell.length_b   1.000
_cell.length_c   1.000
_cell.angle_alpha   90.00
_cell.angle_beta   90.00
_cell.angle_gamma   90.00
#
_symmetry.space_group_name_H-M   'P 1'
#
loop_
_entity.id
_entity.type
_entity.pdbx_description
1 polymer ?
#
loop_
_entity_poly.entity_id
_entity_poly.type
_entity_poly.pdbx_seq_one_letter_code
_entity_poly.pdbx_strand_id
1 'polypeptide(L)' 'MPFRKIFLSRWAALLWAAGIVWTAVDIVGFGPPAAGRHAILPAQPSDDTDATGVAVNSDDLAVLANAIRQ' A
#
# COMPACT_ATOMS: atom_id res chain seq x y z
N MET A 1 27.73 -13.07 0.04
CA MET A 1 26.82 -11.91 -0.11
C MET A 1 26.44 -11.37 1.26
N PRO A 2 27.16 -10.39 1.83
CA PRO A 2 27.00 -10.02 3.24
C PRO A 2 25.89 -8.97 3.45
N PHE A 3 24.71 -9.15 2.86
CA PHE A 3 23.53 -8.32 3.19
C PHE A 3 22.91 -8.68 4.56
N ARG A 4 23.29 -9.82 5.12
CA ARG A 4 22.74 -10.34 6.38
C ARG A 4 23.13 -9.54 7.64
N LYS A 5 24.05 -8.57 7.52
CA LYS A 5 24.66 -7.85 8.67
C LYS A 5 23.99 -6.52 9.03
N ILE A 6 23.11 -5.99 8.18
CA ILE A 6 22.37 -4.75 8.48
C ILE A 6 21.46 -4.91 9.72
N PHE A 7 20.97 -6.13 9.97
CA PHE A 7 20.11 -6.41 11.12
C PHE A 7 20.83 -6.80 12.42
N LEU A 8 22.18 -6.91 12.41
CA LEU A 8 22.93 -7.15 13.67
C LEU A 8 23.30 -5.86 14.39
N SER A 9 23.34 -4.72 13.68
CA SER A 9 23.54 -3.41 14.30
C SER A 9 22.20 -2.83 14.70
N ARG A 10 21.99 -2.68 16.01
CA ARG A 10 20.76 -2.08 16.58
C ARG A 10 20.49 -0.70 15.99
N TRP A 11 21.54 0.07 15.68
CA TRP A 11 21.45 1.40 15.08
C TRP A 11 21.07 1.37 13.61
N ALA A 12 21.64 0.45 12.83
CA ALA A 12 21.30 0.32 11.41
C ALA A 12 19.86 -0.14 11.23
N ALA A 13 19.37 -1.03 12.11
CA ALA A 13 17.98 -1.45 12.13
C ALA A 13 17.02 -0.28 12.42
N LEU A 14 17.38 0.62 13.35
CA LEU A 14 16.57 1.79 13.67
C LEU A 14 16.51 2.80 12.51
N LEU A 15 17.64 3.09 11.87
CA LEU A 15 17.67 3.98 10.71
C LEU A 15 16.90 3.40 9.51
N TRP A 16 16.99 2.08 9.32
CA TRP A 16 16.22 1.38 8.30
C TRP A 16 14.72 1.44 8.56
N ALA A 17 14.30 1.17 9.80
CA ALA A 17 12.90 1.28 10.20
C ALA A 17 12.36 2.71 10.04
N ALA A 18 13.15 3.73 10.42
CA ALA A 18 12.79 5.12 10.23
C ALA A 18 12.59 5.47 8.75
N GLY A 19 13.44 4.96 7.86
CA GLY A 19 13.28 5.11 6.42
C GLY A 19 11.96 4.52 5.91
N ILE A 20 11.56 3.35 6.38
CA ILE A 20 10.28 2.73 6.00
C ILE A 20 9.10 3.57 6.49
N VAL A 21 9.12 4.01 7.75
CA VAL A 21 8.07 4.86 8.31
C VAL A 21 7.96 6.16 7.53
N TRP A 22 9.09 6.78 7.18
CA TRP A 22 9.13 7.97 6.33
C TRP A 22 8.44 7.71 4.99
N THR A 23 8.82 6.65 4.28
CA THR A 23 8.20 6.33 2.98
C THR A 23 6.71 6.03 3.07
N ALA A 24 6.26 5.39 4.15
CA ALA A 24 4.84 5.13 4.36
C ALA A 24 4.06 6.44 4.57
N VAL A 25 4.60 7.36 5.35
CA VAL A 25 4.00 8.69 5.57
C VAL A 25 4.00 9.52 4.29
N ASP A 26 5.07 9.47 3.49
CA ASP A 26 5.16 10.24 2.25
C ASP A 26 4.16 9.73 1.18
N ILE A 27 3.95 8.41 1.11
CA ILE A 27 3.05 7.79 0.12
C ILE A 27 1.57 7.87 0.54
N VAL A 28 1.26 7.61 1.81
CA VAL A 28 -0.14 7.51 2.30
C VAL A 28 -0.62 8.81 2.95
N GLY A 29 0.30 9.70 3.33
CA GLY A 29 0.00 10.85 4.17
C GLY A 29 -0.31 10.44 5.63
N PHE A 30 -0.61 11.43 6.47
CA PHE A 30 -1.19 11.16 7.79
C PHE A 30 -2.67 10.85 7.60
N GLY A 31 -3.06 9.59 7.79
CA GLY A 31 -4.46 9.20 7.77
C GLY A 31 -5.29 9.99 8.78
N PRO A 32 -6.60 10.20 8.53
CA PRO A 32 -7.48 10.86 9.48
C PRO A 32 -7.35 10.19 10.86
N PRO A 33 -7.45 10.94 11.97
CA PRO A 33 -7.20 10.42 13.31
C PRO A 33 -8.13 9.23 13.56
N ALA A 34 -7.56 8.02 13.47
CA ALA A 34 -8.31 6.80 13.61
C ALA A 34 -8.81 6.71 15.05
N ALA A 35 -10.10 6.96 15.24
CA ALA A 35 -10.81 6.53 16.42
C ALA A 35 -10.74 4.99 16.44
N GLY A 36 -9.82 4.46 17.25
CA GLY A 36 -9.71 3.02 17.49
C GLY A 36 -8.70 2.32 16.59
N ARG A 37 -7.49 2.19 17.14
CA ARG A 37 -6.52 1.10 16.94
C ARG A 37 -7.08 -0.13 16.20
N HIS A 38 -6.75 -0.24 14.91
CA HIS A 38 -6.65 -1.54 14.22
C HIS A 38 -5.30 -1.61 13.51
N ALA A 39 -4.32 -2.13 14.24
CA ALA A 39 -3.13 -2.71 13.64
C ALA A 39 -3.53 -4.05 13.02
N ILE A 40 -2.99 -4.31 11.82
CA ILE A 40 -3.07 -5.56 11.05
C ILE A 40 -4.41 -5.75 10.32
N LEU A 41 -4.46 -5.39 9.04
CA LEU A 41 -5.28 -6.12 8.08
C LEU A 41 -4.41 -6.54 6.88
N PRO A 42 -4.28 -7.85 6.59
CA PRO A 42 -3.67 -8.32 5.35
C PRO A 42 -4.67 -8.09 4.20
N ALA A 43 -4.15 -7.65 3.06
CA ALA A 43 -4.82 -7.57 1.75
C ALA A 43 -6.34 -7.33 1.82
N GLN A 44 -6.75 -6.06 1.85
CA GLN A 44 -8.10 -5.75 1.40
C GLN A 44 -8.23 -6.24 -0.05
N PRO A 45 -9.33 -6.91 -0.42
CA PRO A 45 -9.65 -7.07 -1.83
C PRO A 45 -9.67 -5.66 -2.40
N SER A 46 -9.01 -5.47 -3.53
CA SER A 46 -8.94 -4.22 -4.24
C SER A 46 -10.35 -3.65 -4.40
N ASP A 47 -10.72 -2.71 -3.52
CA ASP A 47 -11.71 -1.68 -3.81
C ASP A 47 -11.05 -0.75 -4.84
N ASP A 48 -10.67 -1.32 -6.00
CA ASP A 48 -10.16 -0.57 -7.12
C ASP A 48 -11.27 0.38 -7.47
N THR A 49 -10.97 1.66 -7.26
CA THR A 49 -11.90 2.74 -7.41
C THR A 49 -11.52 3.44 -8.71
N ASP A 50 -12.50 3.66 -9.58
CA ASP A 50 -12.27 4.35 -10.85
C ASP A 50 -11.87 5.82 -10.64
N ALA A 51 -11.50 6.51 -11.72
CA ALA A 51 -11.09 7.92 -11.66
C ALA A 51 -12.19 8.87 -11.14
N THR A 52 -13.43 8.39 -10.99
CA THR A 52 -14.58 9.14 -10.49
C THR A 52 -14.93 8.81 -9.03
N GLY A 53 -14.18 7.91 -8.39
CA GLY A 53 -14.42 7.54 -7.00
C GLY A 53 -15.45 6.41 -6.82
N VAL A 54 -15.84 5.72 -7.90
CA VAL A 54 -16.81 4.63 -7.87
C VAL A 54 -16.07 3.28 -7.89
N ALA A 55 -16.57 2.31 -7.13
CA ALA A 55 -16.00 0.96 -7.10
C ALA A 55 -16.11 0.30 -8.48
N VAL A 56 -14.99 -0.22 -8.99
CA VAL A 56 -14.91 -0.95 -10.26
C VAL A 56 -15.80 -2.19 -10.17
N ASN A 57 -16.72 -2.33 -11.11
CA ASN A 57 -17.64 -3.47 -11.18
C ASN A 57 -17.34 -4.38 -12.39
N SER A 58 -18.02 -5.53 -12.46
CA SER A 58 -17.81 -6.53 -13.52
C SER A 58 -18.14 -6.03 -14.92
N ASP A 59 -19.02 -5.05 -15.03
CA ASP A 59 -19.46 -4.49 -16.32
C ASP A 59 -18.36 -3.57 -16.89
N ASP A 60 -17.68 -2.81 -16.03
CA ASP A 60 -16.53 -1.99 -16.41
C ASP A 60 -15.39 -2.84 -17.00
N LEU A 61 -15.10 -3.97 -16.35
CA LEU A 61 -14.08 -4.93 -16.80
C LEU A 61 -14.43 -5.55 -18.16
N ALA A 62 -15.72 -5.80 -18.43
CA ALA A 62 -16.18 -6.33 -19.71
C ALA A 62 -16.01 -5.32 -20.86
N VAL A 63 -16.24 -4.02 -20.59
CA VAL A 63 -16.01 -2.95 -21.56
C VAL A 63 -14.51 -2.81 -21.87
N LEU A 64 -13.66 -2.81 -20.84
CA LEU A 64 -12.20 -2.74 -21.02
C LEU A 64 -11.66 -3.95 -21.79
N ALA A 65 -12.13 -5.16 -21.46
CA ALA A 65 -11.71 -6.37 -22.17
C ALA A 65 -12.08 -6.35 -23.65
N ASN A 66 -13.23 -5.77 -24.00
CA ASN A 66 -13.63 -5.58 -25.40
C ASN A 66 -12.82 -4.48 -26.10
N ALA A 67 -12.46 -3.40 -25.40
CA ALA A 67 -11.64 -2.32 -25.96
C ALA A 67 -10.19 -2.74 -26.25
N ILE A 68 -9.59 -3.60 -25.42
CA ILE A 68 -8.21 -4.10 -25.61
C ILE A 68 -8.12 -5.16 -26.73
N ARG A 69 -9.24 -5.83 -27.05
CA ARG A 69 -9.29 -6.88 -28.08
C ARG A 69 -9.46 -6.33 -29.50
N GLN A 70 -9.85 -5.05 -29.65
CA GLN A 70 -9.92 -4.38 -30.96
C GLN A 70 -8.53 -4.13 -31.52
#